data_AF-A0A7X9BNC6-F1
#
_entry.id   AF-A0A7X9BNC6-F1
#
_cell.length_a   1.000
_cell.length_b   1.000
_cell.length_c   1.000
_cell.angle_alpha   90.00
_cell.angle_beta   90.00
_cell.angle_gamma   90.00
#
_symmetry.space_group_name_H-M   'P 1'
#
loop_
_entity.id
_entity.type
_entity.pdbx_description
1 polymer ?
#
loop_
_entity_poly.entity_id
_entity_poly.type
_entity_poly.pdbx_seq_one_letter_code
_entity_poly.pdbx_strand_id
1 'polypeptide(L)'
;MTVNRKWFYRFLITILSLLLIGSVNLIQPTVAVADPSDSIEIMGDGVTNSITFSRAELEDMKQYQHVYSTINTWPTKKWYVGRGVKLRELLARAGMTDEAKLLTFTSTDGYSVTLTVKELLQDKRYYFPGLKDNHPSDGSVAGSADDAKSVEPIVALVSVEGSENPDAMNDMDSIMLMCGQRVVTEQTNNLFLKYISKIEVSTTPPPKWDSPRANFSGGEVPTGTLIELSSKRSDDDKVHYTTDGSTPTINSPVFNWSASRWWTQRPDTLKSINKPIELKKDTVIKARTIGPGKEDSDVVTFTYQVGSMTDQELPSGPPTEVTLDQEEINLKVGGTFFLQAIVGPDYAEDKRVTWSSSNTRVAVVDNHGLITVVGPGTAVISATTVVGNLTAACKVIAGSREAVDKQAAPVELIPDKQEKPEVPADPETEVPETDQPDRVEKEAITGHSADADRAEELLAETEVPEANQRYLAPKEAAAADITTTDISVQPEDNPAGHIIEVSIGDTVPLQMQNRWNTCVAIIFIFLFLSGAVKKYVEYTKEVAM
;
A
#
# COMPACT_ATOMS: atom_id res chain seq x y z
N MET A 1 -55.65 -45.01 9.11
CA MET A 1 -54.43 -44.68 9.87
C MET A 1 -54.25 -43.18 9.92
N THR A 2 -54.41 -42.57 11.09
CA THR A 2 -54.18 -41.14 11.31
C THR A 2 -52.71 -40.89 11.62
N VAL A 3 -51.94 -40.44 10.62
CA VAL A 3 -50.54 -40.02 10.83
C VAL A 3 -50.53 -38.85 11.81
N ASN A 4 -49.75 -38.98 12.89
CA ASN A 4 -49.70 -37.97 13.94
C ASN A 4 -49.10 -36.67 13.41
N ARG A 5 -49.97 -35.69 13.11
CA ARG A 5 -49.63 -34.41 12.48
C ARG A 5 -48.51 -33.66 13.24
N LYS A 6 -48.41 -33.81 14.57
CA LYS A 6 -47.33 -33.24 15.38
C LYS A 6 -45.95 -33.87 15.13
N TRP A 7 -45.90 -35.15 14.77
CA TRP A 7 -44.64 -35.83 14.41
C TRP A 7 -44.15 -35.35 13.04
N PHE A 8 -45.04 -35.21 12.06
CA PHE A 8 -44.69 -34.71 10.73
C PHE A 8 -44.17 -33.26 10.76
N TYR A 9 -44.80 -32.36 11.52
CA TYR A 9 -44.28 -31.00 11.69
C TYR A 9 -42.93 -30.96 12.41
N ARG A 10 -42.70 -31.82 13.43
CA ARG A 10 -41.38 -31.90 14.08
C ARG A 10 -40.30 -32.40 13.12
N PHE A 11 -40.59 -33.44 12.34
CA PHE A 11 -39.67 -33.97 11.32
C PHE A 11 -39.35 -32.93 10.25
N LEU A 12 -40.36 -32.21 9.74
CA LEU A 12 -40.20 -31.14 8.76
C LEU A 12 -39.37 -29.97 9.30
N ILE A 13 -39.60 -29.54 10.55
CA ILE A 13 -38.79 -28.50 11.19
C ILE A 13 -37.35 -28.97 11.37
N THR A 14 -37.10 -30.21 11.80
CA THR A 14 -35.73 -30.74 11.93
C THR A 14 -35.00 -30.78 10.58
N ILE A 15 -35.68 -31.15 9.49
CA ILE A 15 -35.10 -31.13 8.13
C ILE A 15 -34.83 -29.70 7.66
N LEU A 16 -35.75 -28.75 7.87
CA LEU A 16 -35.51 -27.33 7.55
C LEU A 16 -34.36 -26.75 8.38
N SER A 17 -34.24 -27.08 9.67
CA SER A 17 -33.11 -26.65 10.50
C SER A 17 -31.78 -27.26 10.03
N LEU A 18 -31.76 -28.52 9.59
CA LEU A 18 -30.55 -29.15 9.02
C LEU A 18 -30.17 -28.52 7.67
N LEU A 19 -31.15 -28.19 6.81
CA LEU A 19 -30.91 -27.45 5.56
C LEU A 19 -30.41 -26.02 5.83
N LEU A 20 -30.91 -25.35 6.87
CA LEU A 20 -30.47 -24.00 7.26
C LEU A 20 -29.07 -23.99 7.89
N ILE A 21 -28.69 -25.04 8.63
CA ILE A 21 -27.32 -25.21 9.16
C ILE A 21 -26.34 -25.58 8.04
N GLY A 22 -26.80 -26.35 7.04
CA GLY A 22 -26.05 -26.70 5.84
C GLY A 22 -25.82 -25.52 4.88
N SER A 23 -26.75 -24.56 4.80
CA SER A 23 -26.61 -23.37 3.93
C SER A 23 -25.78 -22.24 4.55
N VAL A 24 -25.53 -22.26 5.87
CA VAL A 24 -24.78 -21.21 6.59
C VAL A 24 -23.27 -21.49 6.69
N ASN A 25 -22.79 -22.66 6.23
CA ASN A 25 -21.37 -23.07 6.33
C ASN A 25 -20.64 -23.24 4.98
N LEU A 26 -21.16 -22.67 3.88
CA LEU A 26 -20.54 -22.73 2.55
C LEU A 26 -20.03 -21.38 2.01
N ILE A 27 -19.87 -20.38 2.88
CA ILE A 27 -19.11 -19.17 2.61
C ILE A 27 -17.99 -19.04 3.65
N GLN A 28 -17.14 -20.06 3.72
CA GLN A 28 -15.73 -19.79 3.98
C GLN A 28 -15.22 -18.97 2.79
N PRO A 29 -14.49 -17.87 2.97
CA PRO A 29 -13.77 -17.30 1.84
C PRO A 29 -12.83 -18.38 1.33
N THR A 30 -13.07 -18.88 0.11
CA THR A 30 -12.02 -19.57 -0.63
C THR A 30 -10.88 -18.59 -0.72
N VAL A 31 -9.80 -18.85 0.01
CA VAL A 31 -8.51 -18.26 -0.31
C VAL A 31 -8.22 -18.77 -1.70
N ALA A 32 -8.48 -17.93 -2.71
CA ALA A 32 -8.07 -18.19 -4.06
C ALA A 32 -6.55 -18.20 -4.02
N VAL A 33 -5.97 -19.41 -3.95
CA VAL A 33 -4.57 -19.59 -4.25
C VAL A 33 -4.49 -19.28 -5.73
N ALA A 34 -4.04 -18.06 -6.04
CA ALA A 34 -3.89 -17.61 -7.40
C ALA A 34 -2.82 -18.48 -8.04
N ASP A 35 -3.15 -19.16 -9.14
CA ASP A 35 -2.16 -19.94 -9.86
C ASP A 35 -1.06 -19.00 -10.40
N PRO A 36 0.21 -19.43 -10.43
CA PRO A 36 1.30 -18.71 -11.06
C PRO A 36 0.92 -18.24 -12.45
N SER A 37 1.27 -16.99 -12.77
CA SER A 37 1.03 -16.49 -14.13
C SER A 37 2.08 -17.07 -15.09
N ASP A 38 1.65 -17.54 -16.25
CA ASP A 38 2.52 -18.04 -17.32
C ASP A 38 2.75 -17.01 -18.44
N SER A 39 2.16 -15.83 -18.34
CA SER A 39 2.40 -14.71 -19.26
C SER A 39 2.11 -13.36 -18.62
N ILE A 40 2.73 -12.31 -19.16
CA ILE A 40 2.42 -10.91 -18.81
C ILE A 40 2.00 -10.16 -20.06
N GLU A 41 0.80 -9.58 -20.04
CA GLU A 41 0.38 -8.54 -20.98
C GLU A 41 0.90 -7.17 -20.53
N ILE A 42 1.47 -6.40 -21.45
CA ILE A 42 1.78 -4.97 -21.28
C ILE A 42 0.93 -4.19 -22.26
N MET A 43 0.10 -3.28 -21.76
CA MET A 43 -0.91 -2.55 -22.55
C MET A 43 -1.20 -1.16 -21.95
N GLY A 44 -2.04 -0.36 -22.60
CA GLY A 44 -2.49 0.95 -22.13
C GLY A 44 -2.14 2.09 -23.09
N ASP A 45 -2.52 3.32 -22.74
CA ASP A 45 -2.34 4.51 -23.57
C ASP A 45 -0.91 5.10 -23.53
N GLY A 46 -0.08 4.66 -22.58
CA GLY A 46 1.33 5.04 -22.46
C GLY A 46 2.32 4.11 -23.17
N VAL A 47 1.84 3.17 -24.00
CA VAL A 47 2.65 2.28 -24.86
C VAL A 47 2.15 2.31 -26.30
N THR A 48 3.06 2.18 -27.25
CA THR A 48 2.71 2.14 -28.69
C THR A 48 2.15 0.80 -29.15
N ASN A 49 2.46 -0.30 -28.44
CA ASN A 49 2.00 -1.64 -28.78
C ASN A 49 1.55 -2.38 -27.51
N SER A 50 0.38 -3.04 -27.56
CA SER A 50 0.08 -4.09 -26.58
C SER A 50 0.89 -5.34 -26.93
N ILE A 51 1.60 -5.90 -25.95
CA ILE A 51 2.44 -7.09 -26.12
C ILE A 51 2.23 -8.04 -24.95
N THR A 52 2.04 -9.32 -25.25
CA THR A 52 2.06 -10.39 -24.26
C THR A 52 3.36 -11.17 -24.37
N PHE A 53 4.07 -11.33 -23.25
CA PHE A 53 5.25 -12.20 -23.14
C PHE A 53 4.86 -13.47 -22.41
N SER A 54 5.12 -14.63 -23.00
CA SER A 54 5.05 -15.93 -22.33
C SER A 54 6.23 -16.14 -21.38
N ARG A 55 6.08 -17.03 -20.40
CA ARG A 55 7.14 -17.47 -19.49
C ARG A 55 8.41 -17.88 -20.24
N ALA A 56 8.28 -18.70 -21.30
CA ALA A 56 9.42 -19.15 -22.10
C ALA A 56 10.17 -17.99 -22.79
N GLU A 57 9.46 -16.98 -23.28
CA GLU A 57 10.09 -15.76 -23.83
C GLU A 57 10.79 -14.95 -22.73
N LEU A 58 10.19 -14.83 -21.54
CA LEU A 58 10.81 -14.14 -20.40
C LEU A 58 12.07 -14.88 -19.88
N GLU A 59 12.13 -16.21 -20.01
CA GLU A 59 13.28 -17.04 -19.64
C GLU A 59 14.44 -16.91 -20.64
N ASP A 60 14.16 -16.83 -21.94
CA ASP A 60 15.15 -16.62 -23.02
C ASP A 60 15.75 -15.20 -23.00
N MET A 61 15.07 -14.24 -22.37
CA MET A 61 15.57 -12.87 -22.20
C MET A 61 16.80 -12.78 -21.28
N LYS A 62 17.52 -11.66 -21.41
CA LYS A 62 18.67 -11.35 -20.56
C LYS A 62 18.23 -11.24 -19.09
N GLN A 63 18.62 -12.22 -18.30
CA GLN A 63 18.33 -12.26 -16.87
C GLN A 63 19.18 -11.23 -16.11
N TYR A 64 18.52 -10.51 -15.19
CA TYR A 64 19.13 -9.71 -14.13
C TYR A 64 18.84 -10.39 -12.79
N GLN A 65 19.85 -10.45 -11.92
CA GLN A 65 19.74 -11.02 -10.58
C GLN A 65 20.35 -10.08 -9.55
N HIS A 66 19.64 -9.80 -8.46
CA HIS A 66 20.16 -8.99 -7.37
C HIS A 66 19.48 -9.29 -6.02
N VAL A 67 20.14 -8.89 -4.94
CA VAL A 67 19.55 -8.83 -3.58
C VAL A 67 18.79 -7.51 -3.42
N TYR A 68 17.63 -7.53 -2.80
CA TYR A 68 16.79 -6.36 -2.56
C TYR A 68 16.59 -6.14 -1.05
N SER A 69 16.69 -4.88 -0.65
CA SER A 69 16.42 -4.42 0.71
C SER A 69 14.97 -3.98 0.79
N THR A 70 14.26 -4.41 1.81
CA THR A 70 12.85 -4.05 1.98
C THR A 70 12.49 -3.89 3.45
N ILE A 71 11.57 -2.98 3.71
CA ILE A 71 10.78 -2.94 4.94
C ILE A 71 9.33 -3.17 4.55
N ASN A 72 8.57 -3.97 5.31
CA ASN A 72 7.14 -4.16 5.13
C ASN A 72 6.31 -3.29 6.10
N THR A 73 4.99 -3.30 5.97
CA THR A 73 4.13 -2.39 6.74
C THR A 73 3.82 -2.81 8.17
N TRP A 74 4.24 -4.02 8.57
CA TRP A 74 4.51 -4.42 9.95
C TRP A 74 6.03 -4.23 10.15
N PRO A 75 6.56 -3.01 10.40
CA PRO A 75 7.93 -2.60 10.09
C PRO A 75 9.00 -3.66 10.40
N THR A 76 9.29 -4.51 9.41
CA THR A 76 10.25 -5.61 9.49
C THR A 76 11.16 -5.57 8.27
N LYS A 77 12.45 -5.49 8.55
CA LYS A 77 13.54 -5.54 7.58
C LYS A 77 13.65 -6.94 7.00
N LYS A 78 13.54 -7.04 5.68
CA LYS A 78 13.69 -8.30 4.93
C LYS A 78 14.64 -8.11 3.75
N TRP A 79 15.43 -9.15 3.53
CA TRP A 79 16.14 -9.37 2.28
C TRP A 79 15.27 -10.19 1.35
N TYR A 80 15.40 -9.94 0.06
CA TYR A 80 14.96 -10.84 -0.99
C TYR A 80 16.10 -11.05 -1.97
N VAL A 81 16.15 -12.19 -2.65
CA VAL A 81 16.87 -12.31 -3.92
C VAL A 81 15.84 -12.53 -5.02
N GLY A 82 16.02 -11.88 -6.17
CA GLY A 82 15.19 -12.09 -7.34
C GLY A 82 16.04 -12.25 -8.59
N ARG A 83 15.62 -13.12 -9.51
CA ARG A 83 16.15 -13.21 -10.87
C ARG A 83 15.00 -13.17 -11.88
N GLY A 84 15.15 -12.33 -12.91
CA GLY A 84 14.17 -12.16 -13.97
C GLY A 84 14.58 -11.07 -14.95
N VAL A 85 13.61 -10.53 -15.69
CA VAL A 85 13.86 -9.52 -16.73
C VAL A 85 13.74 -8.12 -16.13
N LYS A 86 14.60 -7.19 -16.58
CA LYS A 86 14.46 -5.76 -16.21
C LYS A 86 13.13 -5.21 -16.74
N LEU A 87 12.36 -4.58 -15.86
CA LEU A 87 11.06 -3.98 -16.22
C LEU A 87 11.20 -3.00 -17.39
N ARG A 88 12.28 -2.20 -17.42
CA ARG A 88 12.58 -1.26 -18.51
C ARG A 88 12.70 -1.92 -19.88
N GLU A 89 13.28 -3.12 -19.95
CA GLU A 89 13.48 -3.83 -21.23
C GLU A 89 12.14 -4.32 -21.81
N LEU A 90 11.22 -4.75 -20.95
CA LEU A 90 9.86 -5.13 -21.34
C LEU A 90 9.04 -3.91 -21.81
N LEU A 91 9.09 -2.81 -21.05
CA LEU A 91 8.42 -1.55 -21.39
C LEU A 91 8.96 -0.91 -22.67
N ALA A 92 10.28 -0.97 -22.89
CA ALA A 92 10.91 -0.51 -24.13
C ALA A 92 10.45 -1.32 -25.35
N ARG A 93 10.23 -2.63 -25.20
CA ARG A 93 9.68 -3.49 -26.27
C ARG A 93 8.22 -3.21 -26.58
N ALA A 94 7.39 -2.92 -25.58
CA ALA A 94 6.04 -2.37 -25.78
C ALA A 94 6.05 -0.94 -26.37
N GLY A 95 7.23 -0.31 -26.42
CA GLY A 95 7.41 1.06 -26.87
C GLY A 95 6.68 2.05 -25.97
N MET A 96 6.99 2.01 -24.68
CA MET A 96 6.55 3.01 -23.69
C MET A 96 7.00 4.42 -24.11
N THR A 97 6.10 5.39 -23.98
CA THR A 97 6.34 6.78 -24.38
C THR A 97 6.70 7.69 -23.19
N ASP A 98 7.26 8.87 -23.46
CA ASP A 98 7.63 9.85 -22.42
C ASP A 98 6.39 10.50 -21.75
N GLU A 99 5.22 10.40 -22.39
CA GLU A 99 3.93 10.80 -21.84
C GLU A 99 3.44 9.85 -20.75
N ALA A 100 3.96 8.63 -20.63
CA ALA A 100 3.58 7.69 -19.56
C ALA A 100 3.79 8.32 -18.16
N LYS A 101 2.83 8.10 -17.25
CA LYS A 101 2.83 8.64 -15.88
C LYS A 101 2.57 7.58 -14.81
N LEU A 102 1.78 6.55 -15.12
CA LEU A 102 1.39 5.48 -14.19
C LEU A 102 1.67 4.10 -14.78
N LEU A 103 2.08 3.17 -13.91
CA LEU A 103 2.10 1.72 -14.20
C LEU A 103 1.22 1.01 -13.17
N THR A 104 0.20 0.30 -13.63
CA THR A 104 -0.67 -0.53 -12.78
C THR A 104 -0.41 -2.00 -13.05
N PHE A 105 0.20 -2.67 -12.08
CA PHE A 105 0.45 -4.09 -12.08
C PHE A 105 -0.78 -4.80 -11.53
N THR A 106 -1.30 -5.81 -12.22
CA THR A 106 -2.45 -6.62 -11.79
C THR A 106 -2.03 -8.07 -11.66
N SER A 107 -2.38 -8.71 -10.55
CA SER A 107 -2.15 -10.14 -10.30
C SER A 107 -3.31 -11.01 -10.80
N THR A 108 -3.10 -12.33 -10.90
CA THR A 108 -4.11 -13.30 -11.36
C THR A 108 -5.36 -13.38 -10.48
N ASP A 109 -5.30 -12.97 -9.21
CA ASP A 109 -6.45 -12.81 -8.31
C ASP A 109 -7.20 -11.46 -8.47
N GLY A 110 -6.70 -10.56 -9.32
CA GLY A 110 -7.28 -9.23 -9.55
C GLY A 110 -6.86 -8.16 -8.54
N TYR A 111 -5.99 -8.46 -7.56
CA TYR A 111 -5.33 -7.40 -6.79
C TYR A 111 -4.40 -6.57 -7.69
N SER A 112 -4.15 -5.32 -7.32
CA SER A 112 -3.31 -4.43 -8.12
C SER A 112 -2.50 -3.45 -7.29
N VAL A 113 -1.34 -3.08 -7.84
CA VAL A 113 -0.44 -2.05 -7.33
C VAL A 113 -0.20 -1.05 -8.44
N THR A 114 -0.56 0.21 -8.20
CA THR A 114 -0.23 1.33 -9.09
C THR A 114 1.01 2.06 -8.57
N LEU A 115 1.96 2.37 -9.45
CA LEU A 115 3.15 3.15 -9.17
C LEU A 115 3.31 4.26 -10.21
N THR A 116 3.90 5.38 -9.82
CA THR A 116 4.24 6.43 -10.79
C THR A 116 5.47 6.04 -11.61
N VAL A 117 5.53 6.46 -12.87
CA VAL A 117 6.73 6.35 -13.72
C VAL A 117 7.91 7.04 -13.04
N LYS A 118 7.66 8.19 -12.39
CA LYS A 118 8.68 8.88 -11.61
C LYS A 118 9.28 7.99 -10.54
N GLU A 119 8.48 7.48 -9.61
CA GLU A 119 9.04 6.73 -8.46
C GLU A 119 9.63 5.39 -8.84
N LEU A 120 9.10 4.70 -9.85
CA LEU A 120 9.56 3.36 -10.22
C LEU A 120 10.72 3.39 -11.22
N LEU A 121 10.73 4.36 -12.15
CA LEU A 121 11.62 4.37 -13.31
C LEU A 121 12.52 5.61 -13.41
N GLN A 122 12.27 6.71 -12.69
CA GLN A 122 13.12 7.92 -12.75
C GLN A 122 13.92 8.14 -11.46
N ASP A 123 13.28 7.95 -10.30
CA ASP A 123 13.95 7.97 -9.01
C ASP A 123 14.94 6.79 -8.92
N LYS A 124 16.17 7.06 -8.42
CA LYS A 124 17.16 6.00 -8.19
C LYS A 124 16.64 5.04 -7.11
N ARG A 125 16.81 3.75 -7.38
CA ARG A 125 16.37 2.62 -6.54
C ARG A 125 17.61 1.87 -6.06
N TYR A 126 17.64 1.47 -4.80
CA TYR A 126 18.81 0.91 -4.14
C TYR A 126 18.50 -0.39 -3.38
N TYR A 127 19.52 -1.23 -3.30
CA TYR A 127 19.73 -2.20 -2.22
C TYR A 127 20.64 -1.56 -1.17
N PHE A 128 20.21 -1.54 0.08
CA PHE A 128 20.97 -1.06 1.23
C PHE A 128 21.54 -2.26 2.01
N PRO A 129 22.84 -2.61 1.89
CA PRO A 129 23.43 -3.74 2.64
C PRO A 129 23.34 -3.54 4.16
N GLY A 130 23.47 -2.29 4.62
CA GLY A 130 23.37 -1.89 6.03
C GLY A 130 21.95 -1.80 6.59
N LEU A 131 20.89 -2.23 5.89
CA LEU A 131 19.50 -2.12 6.39
C LEU A 131 19.34 -2.70 7.81
N LYS A 132 20.01 -3.81 8.11
CA LYS A 132 19.93 -4.52 9.40
C LYS A 132 20.85 -3.96 10.49
N ASP A 133 21.63 -2.93 10.18
CA ASP A 133 22.38 -2.19 11.19
C ASP A 133 21.42 -1.52 12.19
N ASN A 134 21.95 -1.22 13.37
CA ASN A 134 21.25 -0.70 14.56
C ASN A 134 20.18 -1.64 15.15
N HIS A 135 19.45 -2.39 14.32
CA HIS A 135 18.49 -3.41 14.76
C HIS A 135 18.20 -4.44 13.64
N PRO A 136 18.26 -5.76 13.91
CA PRO A 136 18.25 -6.79 12.87
C PRO A 136 16.88 -7.04 12.19
N SER A 137 15.78 -6.66 12.83
CA SER A 137 14.40 -6.92 12.35
C SER A 137 13.51 -5.69 12.31
N ASP A 138 13.30 -4.98 13.43
CA ASP A 138 12.51 -3.74 13.49
C ASP A 138 12.97 -2.70 12.45
N GLY A 139 12.08 -2.39 11.51
CA GLY A 139 12.27 -1.42 10.43
C GLY A 139 12.03 0.03 10.84
N SER A 140 11.40 0.29 11.99
CA SER A 140 11.24 1.65 12.53
C SER A 140 12.54 2.22 13.09
N VAL A 141 13.52 1.34 13.37
CA VAL A 141 14.91 1.70 13.63
C VAL A 141 15.68 1.67 12.30
N ALA A 142 16.09 2.83 11.79
CA ALA A 142 16.82 2.92 10.52
C ALA A 142 18.14 2.14 10.55
N GLY A 143 18.43 1.41 9.47
CA GLY A 143 19.76 0.86 9.19
C GLY A 143 20.70 1.90 8.59
N SER A 144 21.91 1.47 8.19
CA SER A 144 22.82 2.35 7.45
C SER A 144 22.41 2.49 5.99
N ALA A 145 22.57 3.72 5.47
CA ALA A 145 22.49 4.04 4.05
C ALA A 145 23.84 3.90 3.33
N ASP A 146 24.92 3.57 4.05
CA ASP A 146 26.26 3.36 3.49
C ASP A 146 26.28 2.17 2.52
N ASP A 147 27.22 2.20 1.57
CA ASP A 147 27.42 1.18 0.53
C ASP A 147 26.15 0.83 -0.29
N ALA A 148 25.18 1.75 -0.37
CA ALA A 148 23.96 1.60 -1.14
C ALA A 148 24.24 1.29 -2.62
N LYS A 149 23.73 0.17 -3.11
CA LYS A 149 23.95 -0.32 -4.48
C LYS A 149 22.73 -0.02 -5.33
N SER A 150 22.89 0.66 -6.46
CA SER A 150 21.77 0.91 -7.38
C SER A 150 21.24 -0.40 -7.95
N VAL A 151 19.93 -0.59 -7.96
CA VAL A 151 19.24 -1.79 -8.47
C VAL A 151 18.10 -1.42 -9.40
N GLU A 152 17.85 -2.28 -10.39
CA GLU A 152 16.72 -2.10 -11.31
C GLU A 152 15.44 -2.71 -10.75
N PRO A 153 14.25 -2.15 -11.07
CA PRO A 153 13.01 -2.88 -10.94
C PRO A 153 12.96 -4.04 -11.96
N ILE A 154 12.52 -5.21 -11.51
CA ILE A 154 12.44 -6.42 -12.32
C ILE A 154 11.07 -7.08 -12.27
N VAL A 155 10.81 -7.84 -13.32
CA VAL A 155 9.80 -8.89 -13.41
C VAL A 155 10.53 -10.21 -13.11
N ALA A 156 10.49 -10.62 -11.85
CA ALA A 156 11.19 -11.79 -11.33
C ALA A 156 10.47 -13.09 -11.68
N LEU A 157 11.23 -14.04 -12.23
CA LEU A 157 10.77 -15.37 -12.60
C LEU A 157 11.04 -16.39 -11.48
N VAL A 158 12.11 -16.18 -10.71
CA VAL A 158 12.38 -16.87 -9.45
C VAL A 158 12.78 -15.86 -8.37
N SER A 159 12.42 -16.15 -7.13
CA SER A 159 12.79 -15.33 -5.98
C SER A 159 12.93 -16.14 -4.69
N VAL A 160 13.49 -15.53 -3.64
CA VAL A 160 13.45 -16.03 -2.27
C VAL A 160 13.23 -14.87 -1.30
N GLU A 161 12.34 -15.08 -0.33
CA GLU A 161 12.09 -14.18 0.78
C GLU A 161 13.00 -14.51 1.98
N GLY A 162 13.47 -13.48 2.69
CA GLY A 162 14.18 -13.63 3.97
C GLY A 162 15.64 -14.08 3.85
N SER A 163 16.14 -14.24 2.63
CA SER A 163 17.48 -14.77 2.32
C SER A 163 18.26 -13.83 1.39
N GLU A 164 19.59 -13.90 1.47
CA GLU A 164 20.52 -13.29 0.50
C GLU A 164 21.18 -14.35 -0.40
N ASN A 165 20.90 -15.64 -0.15
CA ASN A 165 21.45 -16.73 -0.94
C ASN A 165 20.63 -16.92 -2.24
N PRO A 166 21.21 -16.67 -3.43
CA PRO A 166 20.52 -16.88 -4.70
C PRO A 166 20.17 -18.36 -4.97
N ASP A 167 20.87 -19.31 -4.38
CA ASP A 167 20.63 -20.75 -4.58
C ASP A 167 19.34 -21.23 -3.89
N ALA A 168 18.75 -20.40 -3.01
CA ALA A 168 17.47 -20.68 -2.36
C ALA A 168 16.25 -20.16 -3.17
N MET A 169 16.46 -19.53 -4.33
CA MET A 169 15.37 -19.01 -5.17
C MET A 169 14.56 -20.14 -5.81
N ASN A 170 13.25 -19.93 -5.90
CA ASN A 170 12.29 -20.79 -6.58
C ASN A 170 11.22 -19.95 -7.29
N ASP A 171 10.37 -20.61 -8.06
CA ASP A 171 9.31 -20.02 -8.89
C ASP A 171 7.94 -19.92 -8.19
N MET A 172 7.83 -20.28 -6.90
CA MET A 172 6.53 -20.37 -6.19
C MET A 172 5.72 -19.06 -6.23
N ASP A 173 6.38 -17.91 -6.18
CA ASP A 173 5.73 -16.58 -6.19
C ASP A 173 5.64 -15.95 -7.61
N SER A 174 6.06 -16.69 -8.64
CA SER A 174 6.25 -16.22 -10.02
C SER A 174 4.92 -15.97 -10.76
N ILE A 175 4.81 -14.97 -11.63
CA ILE A 175 5.78 -13.93 -11.96
C ILE A 175 5.60 -12.75 -11.01
N MET A 176 6.68 -12.10 -10.57
CA MET A 176 6.65 -11.17 -9.44
C MET A 176 7.29 -9.81 -9.76
N LEU A 177 6.64 -8.71 -9.41
CA LEU A 177 7.29 -7.38 -9.39
C LEU A 177 8.27 -7.31 -8.21
N MET A 178 9.49 -6.83 -8.44
CA MET A 178 10.44 -6.49 -7.38
C MET A 178 11.14 -5.16 -7.69
N CYS A 179 11.40 -4.33 -6.68
CA CYS A 179 12.05 -3.03 -6.84
C CYS A 179 12.89 -2.64 -5.61
N GLY A 180 13.91 -1.79 -5.80
CA GLY A 180 14.72 -1.27 -4.69
C GLY A 180 13.97 -0.24 -3.83
N GLN A 181 14.58 0.13 -2.71
CA GLN A 181 14.17 1.28 -1.91
C GLN A 181 14.79 2.57 -2.48
N ARG A 182 14.08 3.70 -2.45
CA ARG A 182 14.62 5.04 -2.74
C ARG A 182 15.52 5.55 -1.61
N VAL A 183 15.19 5.19 -0.37
CA VAL A 183 15.91 5.53 0.87
C VAL A 183 15.84 4.36 1.86
N VAL A 184 16.81 4.22 2.76
CA VAL A 184 16.92 3.06 3.68
C VAL A 184 15.68 2.85 4.57
N THR A 185 14.90 3.91 4.82
CA THR A 185 13.67 3.92 5.62
C THR A 185 12.39 3.61 4.83
N GLU A 186 12.43 3.50 3.50
CA GLU A 186 11.22 3.31 2.68
C GLU A 186 10.62 1.91 2.88
N GLN A 187 9.30 1.82 3.04
CA GLN A 187 8.58 0.54 3.04
C GLN A 187 8.20 0.17 1.59
N THR A 188 8.84 -0.88 1.08
CA THR A 188 8.68 -1.34 -0.31
C THR A 188 8.15 -2.76 -0.45
N ASN A 189 8.15 -3.57 0.61
CA ASN A 189 7.81 -5.00 0.51
C ASN A 189 6.38 -5.26 0.02
N ASN A 190 5.43 -4.40 0.40
CA ASN A 190 4.04 -4.44 -0.07
C ASN A 190 3.89 -4.13 -1.57
N LEU A 191 4.92 -3.57 -2.22
CA LEU A 191 4.95 -3.32 -3.66
C LEU A 191 5.40 -4.56 -4.45
N PHE A 192 5.87 -5.61 -3.76
CA PHE A 192 6.40 -6.81 -4.41
C PHE A 192 5.25 -7.73 -4.81
N LEU A 193 4.49 -7.29 -5.82
CA LEU A 193 3.28 -7.97 -6.26
C LEU A 193 3.61 -9.31 -6.91
N LYS A 194 3.09 -10.39 -6.33
CA LYS A 194 3.21 -11.77 -6.81
C LYS A 194 2.16 -12.06 -7.90
N TYR A 195 2.42 -13.08 -8.72
CA TYR A 195 1.49 -13.55 -9.75
C TYR A 195 1.00 -12.48 -10.74
N ILE A 196 1.85 -11.50 -11.08
CA ILE A 196 1.49 -10.45 -12.05
C ILE A 196 1.21 -11.06 -13.42
N SER A 197 0.09 -10.65 -14.02
CA SER A 197 -0.39 -11.10 -15.34
C SER A 197 -0.62 -9.94 -16.31
N LYS A 198 -0.74 -8.70 -15.80
CA LYS A 198 -0.92 -7.49 -16.62
C LYS A 198 -0.15 -6.30 -16.04
N ILE A 199 0.46 -5.51 -16.93
CA ILE A 199 1.02 -4.19 -16.66
C ILE A 199 0.29 -3.18 -17.55
N GLU A 200 -0.50 -2.31 -16.94
CA GLU A 200 -1.21 -1.24 -17.64
C GLU A 200 -0.43 0.08 -17.50
N VAL A 201 0.04 0.62 -18.61
CA VAL A 201 0.86 1.84 -18.68
C VAL A 201 -0.03 2.98 -19.18
N SER A 202 -0.21 4.03 -18.37
CA SER A 202 -1.11 5.14 -18.70
C SER A 202 -0.46 6.51 -18.66
N THR A 203 -0.93 7.41 -19.53
CA THR A 203 -0.59 8.85 -19.53
C THR A 203 -1.41 9.65 -18.51
N THR A 204 -2.42 9.03 -17.89
CA THR A 204 -3.28 9.64 -16.86
C THR A 204 -2.42 10.30 -15.77
N PRO A 205 -2.60 11.61 -15.49
CA PRO A 205 -1.88 12.29 -14.42
C PRO A 205 -2.04 11.55 -13.07
N PRO A 206 -0.97 11.34 -12.29
CA PRO A 206 -1.09 10.69 -11.00
C PRO A 206 -2.00 11.51 -10.08
N PRO A 207 -2.95 10.88 -9.35
CA PRO A 207 -3.67 11.59 -8.32
C PRO A 207 -2.71 11.98 -7.18
N LYS A 208 -3.09 12.95 -6.36
CA LYS A 208 -2.30 13.41 -5.21
C LYS A 208 -2.70 12.68 -3.93
N TRP A 209 -1.78 12.55 -2.97
CA TRP A 209 -2.12 12.13 -1.61
C TRP A 209 -2.82 13.25 -0.84
N ASP A 210 -3.79 12.85 0.00
CA ASP A 210 -4.41 13.74 0.98
C ASP A 210 -3.37 14.23 1.99
N SER A 211 -3.42 15.52 2.34
CA SER A 211 -2.53 16.13 3.33
C SER A 211 -2.72 15.49 4.71
N PRO A 212 -1.63 15.33 5.50
CA PRO A 212 -1.73 14.72 6.81
C PRO A 212 -2.41 15.67 7.81
N ARG A 213 -2.87 15.09 8.91
CA ARG A 213 -3.49 15.78 10.04
C ARG A 213 -2.70 15.50 11.31
N ALA A 214 -2.80 16.39 12.28
CA ALA A 214 -2.45 16.12 13.66
C ALA A 214 -3.73 15.84 14.48
N ASN A 215 -3.59 15.17 15.62
CA ASN A 215 -4.67 15.03 16.62
C ASN A 215 -5.19 16.38 17.16
N PHE A 216 -4.33 17.40 17.15
CA PHE A 216 -4.63 18.80 17.45
C PHE A 216 -4.02 19.71 16.36
N SER A 217 -4.80 20.62 15.77
CA SER A 217 -4.38 21.46 14.64
C SER A 217 -3.33 22.54 14.97
N GLY A 218 -3.16 22.88 16.25
CA GLY A 218 -2.17 23.85 16.72
C GLY A 218 -2.64 24.61 17.97
N GLY A 219 -1.91 25.66 18.33
CA GLY A 219 -2.26 26.58 19.41
C GLY A 219 -1.42 26.41 20.68
N GLU A 220 -1.90 26.98 21.79
CA GLU A 220 -1.28 26.82 23.10
C GLU A 220 -1.59 25.43 23.68
N VAL A 221 -0.56 24.76 24.20
CA VAL A 221 -0.64 23.41 24.77
C VAL A 221 0.22 23.28 26.03
N PRO A 222 -0.13 22.37 26.96
CA PRO A 222 0.74 22.01 28.09
C PRO A 222 2.11 21.47 27.66
N THR A 223 3.10 21.56 28.55
CA THR A 223 4.38 20.85 28.35
C THR A 223 4.19 19.34 28.50
N GLY A 224 4.79 18.57 27.60
CA GLY A 224 4.64 17.12 27.52
C GLY A 224 3.48 16.64 26.63
N THR A 225 2.68 17.54 26.03
CA THR A 225 1.61 17.15 25.09
C THR A 225 2.17 16.28 23.95
N LEU A 226 1.45 15.20 23.64
CA LEU A 226 1.80 14.22 22.62
C LEU A 226 1.03 14.49 21.32
N ILE A 227 1.74 14.89 20.28
CA ILE A 227 1.17 15.06 18.94
C ILE A 227 1.23 13.74 18.18
N GLU A 228 0.06 13.27 17.73
CA GLU A 228 -0.07 12.11 16.86
C GLU A 228 -0.42 12.59 15.45
N LEU A 229 0.38 12.19 14.45
CA LEU A 229 0.13 12.51 13.04
C LEU A 229 -0.60 11.37 12.34
N SER A 230 -1.42 11.68 11.34
CA SER A 230 -2.11 10.69 10.52
C SER A 230 -2.27 11.17 9.09
N SER A 231 -2.09 10.25 8.14
CA SER A 231 -2.60 10.39 6.77
C SER A 231 -3.99 9.75 6.70
N LYS A 232 -4.74 10.02 5.63
CA LYS A 232 -6.15 9.63 5.51
C LYS A 232 -6.41 8.13 5.74
N ARG A 233 -5.50 7.24 5.30
CA ARG A 233 -5.59 5.80 5.60
C ARG A 233 -4.54 5.35 6.63
N SER A 234 -3.43 6.07 6.74
CA SER A 234 -2.31 5.74 7.65
C SER A 234 -1.79 4.31 7.45
N ASP A 235 -1.81 3.82 6.20
CA ASP A 235 -1.42 2.48 5.80
C ASP A 235 -0.11 2.53 4.98
N ASP A 236 -0.18 2.37 3.66
CA ASP A 236 0.96 2.47 2.73
C ASP A 236 1.31 3.96 2.45
N ASP A 237 0.40 4.88 2.78
CA ASP A 237 0.54 6.34 2.77
C ASP A 237 1.25 6.83 4.03
N LYS A 238 2.51 7.25 3.91
CA LYS A 238 3.40 7.61 5.03
C LYS A 238 3.48 9.10 5.29
N VAL A 239 3.33 9.50 6.54
CA VAL A 239 3.53 10.89 6.98
C VAL A 239 5.00 11.10 7.32
N HIS A 240 5.67 11.88 6.49
CA HIS A 240 7.01 12.38 6.73
C HIS A 240 6.94 13.77 7.37
N TYR A 241 7.73 14.02 8.41
CA TYR A 241 7.67 15.26 9.18
C TYR A 241 9.04 15.82 9.58
N THR A 242 9.07 17.10 9.91
CA THR A 242 10.23 17.84 10.41
C THR A 242 9.80 18.79 11.53
N THR A 243 10.71 19.04 12.47
CA THR A 243 10.49 19.93 13.64
C THR A 243 11.48 21.09 13.73
N ASP A 244 12.41 21.16 12.76
CA ASP A 244 13.42 22.23 12.62
C ASP A 244 12.99 23.33 11.62
N GLY A 245 11.79 23.22 11.06
CA GLY A 245 11.24 24.14 10.07
C GLY A 245 11.64 23.84 8.61
N SER A 246 12.48 22.83 8.35
CA SER A 246 12.79 22.38 6.98
C SER A 246 11.57 21.75 6.28
N THR A 247 11.59 21.64 4.96
CA THR A 247 10.49 20.98 4.21
C THR A 247 10.65 19.45 4.28
N PRO A 248 9.64 18.69 4.72
CA PRO A 248 9.74 17.23 4.77
C PRO A 248 9.94 16.61 3.39
N THR A 249 10.75 15.56 3.34
CA THR A 249 11.03 14.75 2.15
C THR A 249 10.94 13.27 2.52
N ILE A 250 11.12 12.36 1.56
CA ILE A 250 11.17 10.92 1.83
C ILE A 250 12.34 10.53 2.77
N ASN A 251 13.39 11.37 2.89
CA ASN A 251 14.47 11.19 3.87
C ASN A 251 14.10 11.64 5.30
N SER A 252 13.03 12.41 5.46
CA SER A 252 12.59 12.90 6.77
C SER A 252 11.93 11.78 7.59
N PRO A 253 11.98 11.86 8.94
CA PRO A 253 11.35 10.87 9.82
C PRO A 253 9.90 10.54 9.45
N VAL A 254 9.59 9.25 9.42
CA VAL A 254 8.23 8.71 9.23
C VAL A 254 7.52 8.62 10.58
N PHE A 255 6.25 9.02 10.62
CA PHE A 255 5.39 8.84 11.81
C PHE A 255 4.72 7.46 11.84
N ASN A 256 3.92 7.12 10.82
CA ASN A 256 3.09 5.90 10.79
C ASN A 256 3.83 4.69 10.20
N TRP A 257 4.92 4.28 10.87
CA TRP A 257 5.69 3.09 10.52
C TRP A 257 4.84 1.82 10.41
N SER A 258 4.06 1.50 11.44
CA SER A 258 3.04 0.46 11.39
C SER A 258 1.81 0.98 10.68
N ALA A 259 1.42 0.31 9.59
CA ALA A 259 0.17 0.56 8.89
C ALA A 259 -1.07 0.30 9.77
N SER A 260 -2.15 1.03 9.49
CA SER A 260 -3.42 0.99 10.24
C SER A 260 -4.08 -0.39 10.32
N ARG A 261 -4.00 -1.19 9.25
CA ARG A 261 -4.44 -2.60 9.21
C ARG A 261 -3.80 -3.51 10.28
N TRP A 262 -2.67 -3.11 10.88
CA TRP A 262 -1.97 -3.86 11.94
C TRP A 262 -2.22 -3.34 13.36
N TRP A 263 -2.86 -2.18 13.54
CA TRP A 263 -2.93 -1.51 14.85
C TRP A 263 -3.67 -2.33 15.91
N THR A 264 -4.76 -3.01 15.54
CA THR A 264 -5.52 -3.90 16.44
C THR A 264 -4.73 -5.13 16.91
N GLN A 265 -3.65 -5.48 16.20
CA GLN A 265 -2.74 -6.58 16.53
C GLN A 265 -1.51 -6.09 17.33
N ARG A 266 -1.44 -4.79 17.66
CA ARG A 266 -0.31 -4.13 18.35
C ARG A 266 -0.73 -3.25 19.55
N PRO A 267 -1.68 -3.65 20.42
CA PRO A 267 -2.21 -2.78 21.48
C PRO A 267 -1.11 -2.18 22.37
N ASP A 268 -0.09 -2.97 22.72
CA ASP A 268 0.97 -2.56 23.66
C ASP A 268 2.22 -1.97 22.98
N THR A 269 2.38 -2.16 21.67
CA THR A 269 3.60 -1.77 20.92
C THR A 269 3.37 -0.69 19.87
N LEU A 270 2.12 -0.33 19.57
CA LEU A 270 1.85 0.68 18.54
C LEU A 270 2.46 2.05 18.88
N LYS A 271 2.36 2.50 20.14
CA LYS A 271 2.86 3.83 20.56
C LYS A 271 4.38 3.93 20.70
N SER A 272 5.12 2.82 20.73
CA SER A 272 6.59 2.87 20.64
C SER A 272 7.08 2.94 19.19
N ILE A 273 6.30 2.42 18.23
CA ILE A 273 6.62 2.34 16.80
C ILE A 273 6.11 3.57 16.04
N ASN A 274 4.80 3.85 16.14
CA ASN A 274 4.19 5.09 15.65
C ASN A 274 4.29 6.14 16.75
N LYS A 275 5.54 6.52 17.09
CA LYS A 275 5.87 7.26 18.29
C LYS A 275 5.30 8.69 18.26
N PRO A 276 4.43 9.08 19.21
CA PRO A 276 3.94 10.45 19.33
C PRO A 276 5.09 11.46 19.55
N ILE A 277 4.92 12.67 19.01
CA ILE A 277 5.90 13.76 19.13
C ILE A 277 5.62 14.52 20.42
N GLU A 278 6.53 14.39 21.40
CA GLU A 278 6.41 15.03 22.72
C GLU A 278 6.88 16.49 22.67
N LEU A 279 6.00 17.43 23.01
CA LEU A 279 6.28 18.87 22.97
C LEU A 279 6.88 19.37 24.30
N LYS A 280 8.14 19.80 24.26
CA LYS A 280 8.89 20.33 25.44
C LYS A 280 9.15 21.84 25.39
N LYS A 281 8.81 22.47 24.27
CA LYS A 281 9.01 23.88 23.92
C LYS A 281 8.18 24.19 22.68
N ASP A 282 8.03 25.47 22.36
CA ASP A 282 7.44 25.93 21.10
C ASP A 282 8.02 25.17 19.91
N THR A 283 7.14 24.62 19.09
CA THR A 283 7.51 23.68 18.02
C THR A 283 6.64 23.94 16.80
N VAL A 284 7.29 24.03 15.65
CA VAL A 284 6.63 24.04 14.34
C VAL A 284 6.84 22.66 13.72
N ILE A 285 5.76 21.91 13.53
CA ILE A 285 5.78 20.61 12.85
C ILE A 285 5.35 20.84 11.41
N LYS A 286 6.23 20.58 10.45
CA LYS A 286 5.85 20.48 9.03
C LYS A 286 5.68 19.02 8.67
N ALA A 287 4.61 18.67 7.97
CA ALA A 287 4.31 17.29 7.59
C ALA A 287 3.77 17.19 6.16
N ARG A 288 4.02 16.04 5.51
CA ARG A 288 3.40 15.69 4.22
C ARG A 288 3.23 14.17 4.11
N THR A 289 2.27 13.74 3.30
CA THR A 289 2.02 12.34 2.96
C THR A 289 2.81 11.96 1.70
N ILE A 290 3.58 10.88 1.75
CA ILE A 290 4.33 10.28 0.64
C ILE A 290 3.96 8.78 0.60
N GLY A 291 3.76 8.22 -0.59
CA GLY A 291 3.36 6.81 -0.73
C GLY A 291 3.19 6.42 -2.20
N PRO A 292 2.97 5.14 -2.50
CA PRO A 292 2.99 4.60 -3.86
C PRO A 292 1.83 5.10 -4.74
N GLY A 293 2.09 5.25 -6.04
CA GLY A 293 1.07 5.43 -7.08
C GLY A 293 0.47 6.81 -7.21
N LYS A 294 0.97 7.79 -6.45
CA LYS A 294 0.45 9.16 -6.37
C LYS A 294 1.56 10.20 -6.26
N GLU A 295 1.22 11.45 -6.54
CA GLU A 295 2.02 12.59 -6.11
C GLU A 295 1.94 12.80 -4.59
N ASP A 296 3.04 13.26 -3.99
CA ASP A 296 3.10 13.66 -2.58
C ASP A 296 2.02 14.69 -2.24
N SER A 297 1.51 14.69 -1.00
CA SER A 297 0.61 15.74 -0.55
C SER A 297 1.29 17.11 -0.48
N ASP A 298 0.46 18.15 -0.33
CA ASP A 298 0.96 19.45 0.13
C ASP A 298 1.57 19.35 1.52
N VAL A 299 2.49 20.27 1.80
CA VAL A 299 3.12 20.40 3.12
C VAL A 299 2.19 21.21 4.01
N VAL A 300 1.70 20.59 5.08
CA VAL A 300 0.95 21.27 6.15
C VAL A 300 1.90 21.68 7.27
N THR A 301 1.54 22.74 7.98
CA THR A 301 2.31 23.28 9.11
C THR A 301 1.42 23.38 10.33
N PHE A 302 1.81 22.71 11.42
CA PHE A 302 1.17 22.81 12.73
C PHE A 302 2.10 23.60 13.65
N THR A 303 1.57 24.61 14.34
CA THR A 303 2.35 25.48 15.23
C THR A 303 1.82 25.35 16.64
N TYR A 304 2.70 24.98 17.57
CA TYR A 304 2.38 24.81 18.98
C TYR A 304 3.17 25.80 19.82
N GLN A 305 2.52 26.40 20.80
CA GLN A 305 3.14 27.23 21.84
C GLN A 305 3.04 26.45 23.15
N VAL A 306 4.17 26.17 23.79
CA VAL A 306 4.20 25.34 25.01
C VAL A 306 4.14 26.25 26.23
N GLY A 307 2.93 26.35 26.79
CA GLY A 307 2.61 27.23 27.89
C GLY A 307 2.68 26.57 29.26
N SER A 308 2.36 27.35 30.30
CA SER A 308 2.12 26.85 31.65
C SER A 308 0.66 26.38 31.88
N MET A 309 -0.13 26.24 30.80
CA MET A 309 -1.49 25.72 30.91
C MET A 309 -1.49 24.28 31.44
N THR A 310 -2.50 23.98 32.24
CA THR A 310 -2.80 22.64 32.73
C THR A 310 -3.75 21.92 31.77
N ASP A 311 -3.78 20.59 31.79
CA ASP A 311 -4.71 19.80 30.95
C ASP A 311 -6.19 20.17 31.16
N GLN A 312 -6.54 20.76 32.32
CA GLN A 312 -7.89 21.20 32.67
C GLN A 312 -8.30 22.54 32.02
N GLU A 313 -7.37 23.27 31.39
CA GLU A 313 -7.64 24.54 30.70
C GLU A 313 -7.87 24.35 29.19
N LEU A 314 -7.57 23.17 28.65
CA LEU A 314 -7.99 22.79 27.30
C LEU A 314 -9.52 22.67 27.26
N PRO A 315 -10.18 23.06 26.13
CA PRO A 315 -11.63 22.97 25.99
C PRO A 315 -12.07 21.52 25.76
N SER A 316 -11.95 20.67 26.78
CA SER A 316 -12.41 19.30 26.81
C SER A 316 -13.93 19.23 27.01
N GLY A 317 -14.60 18.42 26.21
CA GLY A 317 -16.04 18.20 26.31
C GLY A 317 -16.57 17.25 25.23
N PRO A 318 -17.90 17.11 25.11
CA PRO A 318 -18.49 16.33 24.03
C PRO A 318 -18.19 16.97 22.67
N PRO A 319 -18.16 16.17 21.58
CA PRO A 319 -18.15 16.72 20.22
C PRO A 319 -19.26 17.75 20.00
N THR A 320 -18.93 18.86 19.33
CA THR A 320 -19.88 19.91 18.94
C THR A 320 -20.11 19.96 17.43
N GLU A 321 -19.21 19.35 16.64
CA GLU A 321 -19.34 19.25 15.19
C GLU A 321 -18.82 17.90 14.66
N VAL A 322 -19.37 17.46 13.54
CA VAL A 322 -18.78 16.44 12.68
C VAL A 322 -18.94 16.86 11.22
N THR A 323 -17.89 16.72 10.43
CA THR A 323 -17.91 16.94 8.98
C THR A 323 -17.31 15.73 8.26
N LEU A 324 -17.54 15.64 6.95
CA LEU A 324 -16.94 14.63 6.08
C LEU A 324 -16.03 15.32 5.08
N ASP A 325 -14.99 14.62 4.66
CA ASP A 325 -14.04 15.14 3.66
C ASP A 325 -14.60 15.14 2.23
N GLN A 326 -15.75 14.50 1.98
CA GLN A 326 -16.51 14.57 0.72
C GLN A 326 -18.03 14.63 1.00
N GLU A 327 -18.76 15.42 0.22
CA GLU A 327 -20.24 15.48 0.26
C GLU A 327 -20.90 14.59 -0.81
N GLU A 328 -20.23 14.36 -1.95
CA GLU A 328 -20.67 13.43 -2.99
C GLU A 328 -19.47 12.70 -3.61
N ILE A 329 -19.65 11.40 -3.90
CA ILE A 329 -18.66 10.56 -4.57
C ILE A 329 -19.32 9.76 -5.69
N ASN A 330 -18.70 9.79 -6.87
CA ASN A 330 -19.12 9.08 -8.07
C ASN A 330 -18.16 7.92 -8.33
N LEU A 331 -18.67 6.69 -8.28
CA LEU A 331 -17.86 5.47 -8.35
C LEU A 331 -18.50 4.43 -9.30
N LYS A 332 -17.67 3.54 -9.86
CA LYS A 332 -18.16 2.36 -10.60
C LYS A 332 -18.46 1.22 -9.64
N VAL A 333 -19.31 0.27 -10.04
CA VAL A 333 -19.55 -0.97 -9.27
C VAL A 333 -18.24 -1.74 -9.08
N GLY A 334 -17.96 -2.16 -7.84
CA GLY A 334 -16.68 -2.73 -7.41
C GLY A 334 -15.64 -1.68 -6.96
N GLY A 335 -15.88 -0.39 -7.23
CA GLY A 335 -15.02 0.70 -6.78
C GLY A 335 -15.11 0.93 -5.28
N THR A 336 -14.00 1.34 -4.67
CA THR A 336 -13.88 1.62 -3.24
C THR A 336 -13.39 3.05 -2.99
N PHE A 337 -13.85 3.68 -1.91
CA PHE A 337 -13.35 4.99 -1.47
C PHE A 337 -13.28 5.04 0.06
N PHE A 338 -12.20 5.58 0.61
CA PHE A 338 -12.09 5.79 2.05
C PHE A 338 -12.63 7.18 2.39
N LEU A 339 -13.75 7.25 3.11
CA LEU A 339 -14.40 8.49 3.52
C LEU A 339 -13.99 8.83 4.96
N GLN A 340 -13.55 10.07 5.20
CA GLN A 340 -13.00 10.49 6.49
C GLN A 340 -13.95 11.43 7.22
N ALA A 341 -14.29 11.07 8.45
CA ALA A 341 -14.98 11.97 9.38
C ALA A 341 -13.99 12.85 10.16
N ILE A 342 -14.33 14.12 10.35
CA ILE A 342 -13.58 15.10 11.10
C ILE A 342 -14.48 15.53 12.27
N VAL A 343 -14.05 15.29 13.50
CA VAL A 343 -14.85 15.56 14.71
C VAL A 343 -14.20 16.68 15.52
N GLY A 344 -14.97 17.74 15.78
CA GLY A 344 -14.53 18.93 16.51
C GLY A 344 -15.28 19.13 17.84
N PRO A 345 -14.71 19.89 18.79
CA PRO A 345 -13.41 20.55 18.72
C PRO A 345 -12.24 19.56 18.80
N ASP A 346 -11.01 20.05 18.54
CA ASP A 346 -9.80 19.23 18.59
C ASP A 346 -9.56 18.52 19.94
N TYR A 347 -10.12 19.04 21.03
CA TYR A 347 -10.00 18.48 22.37
C TYR A 347 -11.27 17.73 22.83
N ALA A 348 -12.16 17.34 21.91
CA ALA A 348 -13.34 16.54 22.23
C ALA A 348 -12.97 15.17 22.84
N GLU A 349 -13.63 14.79 23.94
CA GLU A 349 -13.29 13.62 24.77
C GLU A 349 -13.45 12.28 24.05
N ASP A 350 -14.44 12.17 23.16
CA ASP A 350 -14.70 10.98 22.35
C ASP A 350 -14.99 11.34 20.89
N LYS A 351 -13.96 11.27 20.05
CA LYS A 351 -14.05 11.51 18.60
C LYS A 351 -14.52 10.28 17.79
N ARG A 352 -14.95 9.18 18.42
CA ARG A 352 -15.39 7.99 17.68
C ARG A 352 -16.69 8.26 16.92
N VAL A 353 -16.75 7.76 15.69
CA VAL A 353 -17.95 7.78 14.85
C VAL A 353 -18.43 6.35 14.56
N THR A 354 -19.72 6.23 14.27
CA THR A 354 -20.35 5.03 13.72
C THR A 354 -20.77 5.31 12.29
N TRP A 355 -20.55 4.34 11.40
CA TRP A 355 -20.86 4.46 9.98
C TRP A 355 -22.13 3.70 9.62
N SER A 356 -22.91 4.23 8.68
CA SER A 356 -24.11 3.57 8.17
C SER A 356 -24.34 3.89 6.69
N SER A 357 -25.09 3.03 6.00
CA SER A 357 -25.52 3.23 4.61
C SER A 357 -27.05 3.17 4.53
N SER A 358 -27.66 4.12 3.83
CA SER A 358 -29.09 4.08 3.54
C SER A 358 -29.49 2.99 2.55
N ASN A 359 -28.54 2.43 1.78
CA ASN A 359 -28.79 1.37 0.82
C ASN A 359 -27.55 0.48 0.58
N THR A 360 -27.42 -0.57 1.38
CA THR A 360 -26.32 -1.56 1.30
C THR A 360 -26.28 -2.37 0.00
N ARG A 361 -27.34 -2.33 -0.82
CA ARG A 361 -27.32 -2.94 -2.17
C ARG A 361 -26.61 -2.07 -3.22
N VAL A 362 -26.40 -0.79 -2.90
CA VAL A 362 -25.66 0.16 -3.75
C VAL A 362 -24.26 0.36 -3.19
N ALA A 363 -24.13 0.71 -1.91
CA ALA A 363 -22.84 0.89 -1.26
C ALA A 363 -22.87 0.42 0.19
N VAL A 364 -21.84 -0.32 0.60
CA VAL A 364 -21.57 -0.65 2.01
C VAL A 364 -20.43 0.22 2.52
N VAL A 365 -20.37 0.43 3.83
CA VAL A 365 -19.29 1.14 4.53
C VAL A 365 -18.87 0.30 5.74
N ASP A 366 -17.57 0.22 6.01
CA ASP A 366 -17.05 -0.46 7.20
C ASP A 366 -16.91 0.48 8.42
N ASN A 367 -16.43 -0.05 9.55
CA ASN A 367 -16.24 0.73 10.77
C ASN A 367 -15.11 1.79 10.68
N HIS A 368 -14.32 1.78 9.60
CA HIS A 368 -13.22 2.71 9.36
C HIS A 368 -13.57 3.80 8.33
N GLY A 369 -14.71 3.67 7.63
CA GLY A 369 -15.13 4.59 6.57
C GLY A 369 -14.75 4.11 5.15
N LEU A 370 -14.28 2.87 4.99
CA LEU A 370 -14.07 2.30 3.66
C LEU A 370 -15.43 1.95 3.03
N ILE A 371 -15.80 2.72 2.02
CA ILE A 371 -16.96 2.49 1.17
C ILE A 371 -16.60 1.51 0.06
N THR A 372 -17.47 0.53 -0.20
CA THR A 372 -17.40 -0.37 -1.35
C THR A 372 -18.73 -0.33 -2.10
N VAL A 373 -18.68 -0.05 -3.41
CA VAL A 373 -19.87 -0.03 -4.27
C VAL A 373 -20.23 -1.45 -4.71
N VAL A 374 -21.43 -1.89 -4.31
CA VAL A 374 -21.96 -3.24 -4.54
C VAL A 374 -22.84 -3.30 -5.80
N GLY A 375 -23.51 -2.21 -6.16
CA GLY A 375 -24.44 -2.18 -7.29
C GLY A 375 -24.81 -0.76 -7.74
N PRO A 376 -25.42 -0.62 -8.93
CA PRO A 376 -25.77 0.69 -9.49
C PRO A 376 -26.92 1.35 -8.73
N GLY A 377 -26.92 2.69 -8.67
CA GLY A 377 -27.95 3.49 -8.00
C GLY A 377 -27.37 4.61 -7.15
N THR A 378 -28.07 5.00 -6.08
CA THR A 378 -27.61 6.00 -5.11
C THR A 378 -27.77 5.46 -3.68
N ALA A 379 -26.78 5.72 -2.84
CA ALA A 379 -26.82 5.54 -1.39
C ALA A 379 -26.39 6.83 -0.69
N VAL A 380 -26.74 6.95 0.59
CA VAL A 380 -26.20 7.98 1.48
C VAL A 380 -25.44 7.26 2.58
N ILE A 381 -24.17 7.62 2.75
CA ILE A 381 -23.29 7.13 3.80
C ILE A 381 -23.26 8.20 4.89
N SER A 382 -23.56 7.82 6.13
CA SER A 382 -23.60 8.74 7.28
C SER A 382 -22.58 8.35 8.33
N ALA A 383 -21.85 9.32 8.86
CA ALA A 383 -21.05 9.21 10.07
C ALA A 383 -21.77 9.89 11.23
N THR A 384 -21.98 9.17 12.33
CA THR A 384 -22.64 9.68 13.55
C THR A 384 -21.70 9.56 14.76
N THR A 385 -21.45 10.65 15.48
CA THR A 385 -20.58 10.64 16.68
C THR A 385 -21.19 9.78 17.80
N VAL A 386 -20.35 8.98 18.47
CA VAL A 386 -20.78 8.10 19.58
C VAL A 386 -21.32 8.92 20.75
N VAL A 387 -20.74 10.10 20.99
CA VAL A 387 -21.21 11.09 21.96
C VAL A 387 -21.86 12.25 21.21
N GLY A 388 -23.05 12.68 21.66
CA GLY A 388 -23.80 13.80 21.07
C GLY A 388 -24.70 13.45 19.88
N ASN A 389 -24.50 12.30 19.21
CA ASN A 389 -25.25 11.86 18.01
C ASN A 389 -25.23 12.87 16.84
N LEU A 390 -24.18 13.70 16.74
CA LEU A 390 -23.99 14.60 15.61
C LEU A 390 -23.76 13.77 14.36
N THR A 391 -24.35 14.18 13.23
CA THR A 391 -24.33 13.38 12.00
C THR A 391 -23.93 14.23 10.80
N ALA A 392 -23.00 13.71 10.00
CA ALA A 392 -22.67 14.20 8.67
C ALA A 392 -22.93 13.10 7.63
N ALA A 393 -23.23 13.48 6.39
CA ALA A 393 -23.66 12.56 5.34
C ALA A 393 -22.99 12.85 3.99
N CYS A 394 -22.68 11.79 3.25
CA CYS A 394 -22.08 11.82 1.92
C CYS A 394 -22.93 10.98 0.95
N LYS A 395 -23.21 11.52 -0.24
CA LYS A 395 -23.99 10.86 -1.28
C LYS A 395 -23.07 10.02 -2.18
N VAL A 396 -23.34 8.74 -2.31
CA VAL A 396 -22.62 7.83 -3.21
C VAL A 396 -23.48 7.55 -4.43
N ILE A 397 -22.98 7.90 -5.62
CA ILE A 397 -23.60 7.58 -6.90
C ILE A 397 -22.80 6.47 -7.58
N ALA A 398 -23.50 5.38 -7.93
CA ALA A 398 -22.93 4.20 -8.55
C ALA A 398 -23.39 4.08 -10.01
N GLY A 399 -22.47 4.34 -10.93
CA GLY A 399 -22.71 4.17 -12.37
C GLY A 399 -22.82 2.70 -12.78
N SER A 400 -23.57 2.39 -13.84
CA SER A 400 -23.62 1.04 -14.40
C SER A 400 -22.26 0.64 -15.01
N ARG A 401 -21.98 -0.67 -15.02
CA ARG A 401 -20.69 -1.23 -15.48
C ARG A 401 -20.46 -1.09 -17.00
N GLU A 402 -21.47 -0.72 -17.77
CA GLU A 402 -21.47 -0.67 -19.24
C GLU A 402 -21.57 0.76 -19.82
N ALA A 403 -20.93 1.74 -19.15
CA ALA A 403 -20.80 3.12 -19.64
C ALA A 403 -19.31 3.50 -19.82
N VAL A 404 -18.60 2.76 -20.68
CA VAL A 404 -17.30 3.17 -21.25
C VAL A 404 -17.35 3.01 -22.78
N ASP A 405 -18.37 3.62 -23.37
CA ASP A 405 -18.21 4.30 -24.65
C ASP A 405 -19.25 5.44 -24.70
N LYS A 406 -18.88 6.59 -25.27
CA LYS A 406 -19.70 7.82 -25.40
C LYS A 406 -20.12 8.53 -24.09
N GLN A 407 -19.19 9.25 -23.46
CA GLN A 407 -19.51 10.59 -22.93
C GLN A 407 -18.32 11.56 -23.07
N ALA A 408 -17.79 11.66 -24.29
CA ALA A 408 -16.95 12.76 -24.72
C ALA A 408 -17.58 13.39 -25.98
N ALA A 409 -18.48 14.34 -25.78
CA ALA A 409 -19.03 15.21 -26.81
C ALA A 409 -19.28 16.60 -26.19
N PRO A 410 -19.11 17.70 -26.94
CA PRO A 410 -18.74 18.99 -26.34
C PRO A 410 -19.92 19.76 -25.75
N VAL A 411 -19.60 20.71 -24.87
CA VAL A 411 -20.52 21.80 -24.52
C VAL A 411 -20.73 22.66 -25.77
N GLU A 412 -21.96 22.72 -26.27
CA GLU A 412 -22.33 23.68 -27.33
C GLU A 412 -22.22 25.12 -26.79
N LEU A 413 -21.41 25.94 -27.46
CA LEU A 413 -21.33 27.37 -27.19
C LEU A 413 -22.57 28.06 -27.75
N ILE A 414 -23.27 28.82 -26.89
CA ILE A 414 -24.32 29.74 -27.29
C ILE A 414 -23.68 30.82 -28.19
N PRO A 415 -24.20 31.08 -29.41
CA PRO A 415 -23.60 32.06 -30.30
C PRO A 415 -23.93 33.49 -29.85
N ASP A 416 -22.90 34.27 -29.55
CA ASP A 416 -23.05 35.70 -29.28
C ASP A 416 -23.19 36.50 -30.59
N LYS A 417 -23.86 37.64 -30.49
CA LYS A 417 -24.52 38.32 -31.60
C LYS A 417 -23.63 39.43 -32.16
N GLN A 418 -23.05 39.20 -33.35
CA GLN A 418 -22.26 40.24 -34.02
C GLN A 418 -23.14 41.42 -34.46
N GLU A 419 -22.77 42.64 -34.05
CA GLU A 419 -23.32 43.88 -34.56
C GLU A 419 -22.27 44.62 -35.40
N LYS A 420 -22.72 45.19 -36.52
CA LYS A 420 -21.93 45.65 -37.67
C LYS A 420 -21.82 47.18 -37.69
N PRO A 421 -20.67 47.75 -38.08
CA PRO A 421 -20.63 49.03 -38.77
C PRO A 421 -20.21 48.88 -40.25
N GLU A 422 -20.59 49.84 -41.09
CA GLU A 422 -20.61 49.68 -42.55
C GLU A 422 -20.01 50.90 -43.28
N VAL A 423 -18.87 50.70 -44.00
CA VAL A 423 -18.53 51.31 -45.32
C VAL A 423 -18.22 52.85 -45.28
N PRO A 424 -17.30 53.46 -46.10
CA PRO A 424 -17.12 53.20 -47.54
C PRO A 424 -15.71 53.27 -48.21
N ALA A 425 -15.70 52.68 -49.41
CA ALA A 425 -15.04 53.09 -50.66
C ALA A 425 -13.50 53.23 -50.82
N ASP A 426 -13.03 52.53 -51.85
CA ASP A 426 -11.77 52.70 -52.61
C ASP A 426 -11.88 53.91 -53.57
N PRO A 427 -10.78 54.53 -54.05
CA PRO A 427 -10.37 54.21 -55.44
C PRO A 427 -8.87 54.30 -55.80
N GLU A 428 -8.53 53.50 -56.82
CA GLU A 428 -7.64 53.79 -57.99
C GLU A 428 -6.08 53.84 -57.87
N THR A 429 -5.47 52.82 -58.49
CA THR A 429 -4.43 52.87 -59.56
C THR A 429 -3.10 53.66 -59.38
N GLU A 430 -1.96 52.96 -59.38
CA GLU A 430 -0.99 52.88 -60.52
C GLU A 430 0.30 52.10 -60.16
N VAL A 431 1.01 51.59 -61.19
CA VAL A 431 2.27 50.82 -61.11
C VAL A 431 3.32 51.45 -62.03
N PRO A 432 4.60 51.49 -61.63
CA PRO A 432 5.71 50.92 -62.46
C PRO A 432 6.58 49.95 -61.62
N GLU A 433 7.10 48.82 -62.13
CA GLU A 433 8.29 48.68 -63.02
C GLU A 433 9.60 49.28 -62.42
N THR A 434 10.78 48.64 -62.39
CA THR A 434 11.25 47.25 -62.62
C THR A 434 12.22 46.85 -61.45
N ASP A 435 13.03 45.77 -61.39
CA ASP A 435 13.49 44.75 -62.35
C ASP A 435 13.95 43.43 -61.67
N GLN A 436 14.56 42.51 -62.43
CA GLN A 436 15.24 41.29 -61.99
C GLN A 436 16.78 41.37 -62.24
N PRO A 437 17.54 40.26 -62.14
CA PRO A 437 17.87 39.49 -60.93
C PRO A 437 19.40 39.37 -60.75
N ASP A 438 19.87 38.61 -59.76
CA ASP A 438 21.03 37.75 -60.01
C ASP A 438 20.98 36.40 -59.27
N ARG A 439 21.81 35.46 -59.71
CA ARG A 439 21.48 34.02 -59.75
C ARG A 439 22.68 33.16 -59.28
N VAL A 440 22.42 31.87 -59.00
CA VAL A 440 23.41 30.77 -58.85
C VAL A 440 24.11 30.78 -57.47
N GLU A 441 24.41 29.68 -56.77
CA GLU A 441 24.50 28.26 -57.16
C GLU A 441 23.85 27.28 -56.16
N LYS A 442 23.56 26.06 -56.61
CA LYS A 442 23.28 24.88 -55.76
C LYS A 442 24.47 23.93 -55.89
N GLU A 443 24.83 23.24 -54.81
CA GLU A 443 25.24 21.83 -54.92
C GLU A 443 24.59 20.97 -53.83
N ALA A 444 24.11 19.81 -54.26
CA ALA A 444 23.89 18.59 -53.48
C ALA A 444 24.93 17.56 -54.04
N ILE A 445 25.11 16.32 -53.58
CA ILE A 445 24.20 15.27 -53.08
C ILE A 445 25.06 14.23 -52.30
N THR A 446 24.40 13.31 -51.57
CA THR A 446 24.88 12.00 -51.06
C THR A 446 25.72 12.00 -49.78
N GLY A 447 25.64 10.99 -48.89
CA GLY A 447 24.72 9.84 -48.85
C GLY A 447 25.36 8.55 -48.25
N HIS A 448 24.61 7.86 -47.38
CA HIS A 448 24.87 6.54 -46.78
C HIS A 448 25.84 6.38 -45.57
N SER A 449 25.19 6.18 -44.41
CA SER A 449 25.31 5.02 -43.47
C SER A 449 26.61 4.61 -42.77
N ALA A 450 26.40 4.29 -41.48
CA ALA A 450 26.96 3.20 -40.67
C ALA A 450 27.83 3.60 -39.46
N ASP A 451 27.62 2.84 -38.38
CA ASP A 451 28.35 2.69 -37.12
C ASP A 451 28.52 3.97 -36.25
N ALA A 452 27.94 4.10 -35.06
CA ALA A 452 27.70 3.17 -33.94
C ALA A 452 28.95 2.78 -33.14
N ASP A 453 29.55 3.78 -32.46
CA ASP A 453 30.22 3.57 -31.16
C ASP A 453 30.46 4.89 -30.42
N ARG A 454 30.68 4.82 -29.08
CA ARG A 454 30.93 5.93 -28.12
C ARG A 454 29.76 6.90 -27.85
N ALA A 455 28.93 6.53 -26.87
CA ALA A 455 28.19 7.45 -26.01
C ALA A 455 28.24 6.96 -24.54
N GLU A 456 29.44 6.68 -24.05
CA GLU A 456 29.74 6.56 -22.62
C GLU A 456 30.62 7.77 -22.24
N GLU A 457 30.59 8.20 -20.98
CA GLU A 457 31.21 9.44 -20.45
C GLU A 457 30.43 10.75 -20.75
N LEU A 458 29.41 11.04 -19.94
CA LEU A 458 29.04 12.40 -19.45
C LEU A 458 27.89 12.33 -18.41
N LEU A 459 28.15 11.68 -17.27
CA LEU A 459 27.33 11.83 -16.06
C LEU A 459 28.15 12.56 -15.00
N ALA A 460 28.10 13.89 -15.02
CA ALA A 460 28.71 14.70 -13.98
C ALA A 460 28.01 14.46 -12.64
N GLU A 461 28.82 14.28 -11.59
CA GLU A 461 28.35 14.03 -10.23
C GLU A 461 27.49 15.20 -9.74
N THR A 462 26.24 14.90 -9.38
CA THR A 462 25.41 15.81 -8.59
C THR A 462 25.48 15.33 -7.15
N GLU A 463 26.26 16.05 -6.33
CA GLU A 463 26.45 15.76 -4.92
C GLU A 463 25.11 15.76 -4.15
N VAL A 464 24.98 14.85 -3.20
CA VAL A 464 23.84 14.79 -2.29
C VAL A 464 23.96 15.96 -1.29
N PRO A 465 22.94 16.83 -1.13
CA PRO A 465 23.04 17.96 -0.21
C PRO A 465 23.24 17.50 1.25
N GLU A 466 24.34 17.94 1.87
CA GLU A 466 24.78 17.54 3.23
C GLU A 466 23.75 17.83 4.35
N ALA A 467 22.73 18.65 4.09
CA ALA A 467 21.75 19.09 5.08
C ALA A 467 20.93 17.95 5.72
N ASN A 468 20.83 16.78 5.08
CA ASN A 468 19.92 15.70 5.50
C ASN A 468 20.51 14.68 6.50
N GLN A 469 21.81 14.71 6.79
CA GLN A 469 22.44 13.71 7.68
C GLN A 469 22.05 13.85 9.16
N ARG A 470 21.43 14.97 9.58
CA ARG A 470 21.07 15.25 10.99
C ARG A 470 19.98 14.32 11.58
N TYR A 471 19.31 13.52 10.76
CA TYR A 471 18.30 12.56 11.20
C TYR A 471 18.78 11.10 11.20
N LEU A 472 20.02 10.85 10.76
CA LEU A 472 20.66 9.56 10.91
C LEU A 472 21.33 9.50 12.28
N ALA A 473 21.01 8.47 13.07
CA ALA A 473 21.62 8.32 14.38
C ALA A 473 23.12 8.02 14.24
N PRO A 474 24.02 8.78 14.91
CA PRO A 474 25.43 8.43 14.93
C PRO A 474 25.63 7.11 15.70
N LYS A 475 26.60 6.32 15.24
CA LYS A 475 26.90 4.91 15.60
C LYS A 475 27.12 4.62 17.10
N GLU A 476 27.18 5.64 17.95
CA GLU A 476 27.70 5.56 19.33
C GLU A 476 26.66 5.95 20.41
N ALA A 477 25.38 6.09 20.06
CA ALA A 477 24.30 6.45 21.00
C ALA A 477 23.47 5.27 21.56
N ALA A 478 23.78 4.02 21.18
CA ALA A 478 22.98 2.83 21.50
C ALA A 478 23.63 1.85 22.50
N ALA A 479 24.72 2.25 23.18
CA ALA A 479 25.51 1.37 24.06
C ALA A 479 25.64 1.94 25.49
N ALA A 480 24.52 2.23 26.15
CA ALA A 480 24.49 2.71 27.52
C ALA A 480 23.20 2.36 28.30
N ASP A 481 22.75 1.10 28.24
CA ASP A 481 22.32 0.34 29.43
C ASP A 481 21.92 -1.10 29.08
N ILE A 482 22.59 -2.06 29.72
CA ILE A 482 22.24 -3.45 30.06
C ILE A 482 23.60 -4.12 30.34
N THR A 483 24.02 -4.08 31.61
CA THR A 483 25.18 -4.85 32.06
C THR A 483 24.76 -6.30 32.31
N THR A 484 25.25 -7.21 31.50
CA THR A 484 25.13 -8.66 31.74
C THR A 484 25.86 -9.04 33.02
N THR A 485 25.19 -9.69 33.97
CA THR A 485 25.84 -10.34 35.11
C THR A 485 25.77 -11.86 34.96
N ASP A 486 26.90 -12.47 34.65
CA ASP A 486 27.10 -13.92 34.77
C ASP A 486 26.94 -14.38 36.23
N ILE A 487 26.23 -15.49 36.45
CA ILE A 487 26.39 -16.32 37.64
C ILE A 487 26.44 -17.80 37.22
N SER A 488 27.61 -18.40 37.42
CA SER A 488 27.84 -19.85 37.33
C SER A 488 28.07 -20.40 38.73
N VAL A 489 27.22 -21.35 39.17
CA VAL A 489 27.48 -22.23 40.33
C VAL A 489 26.83 -23.61 40.11
N GLN A 490 27.55 -24.66 40.50
CA GLN A 490 27.15 -26.07 40.67
C GLN A 490 27.77 -26.55 42.01
N PRO A 491 27.37 -27.69 42.61
CA PRO A 491 26.01 -28.12 42.99
C PRO A 491 26.00 -28.54 44.50
N GLU A 492 25.19 -29.56 44.88
CA GLU A 492 24.96 -30.13 46.24
C GLU A 492 24.00 -29.29 47.13
N ASP A 493 22.99 -29.83 47.84
CA ASP A 493 22.68 -31.23 48.18
C ASP A 493 21.15 -31.54 48.17
N ASN A 494 20.78 -32.80 47.94
CA ASN A 494 19.40 -33.33 47.83
C ASN A 494 18.94 -33.95 49.20
N PRO A 495 17.64 -34.00 49.58
CA PRO A 495 16.83 -35.18 49.22
C PRO A 495 15.31 -34.95 49.13
N ALA A 496 14.73 -35.03 47.92
CA ALA A 496 13.31 -35.39 47.72
C ALA A 496 13.08 -36.09 46.37
N GLY A 497 13.89 -37.12 46.07
CA GLY A 497 13.73 -37.90 44.85
C GLY A 497 12.65 -38.97 44.97
N HIS A 498 11.82 -39.12 43.94
CA HIS A 498 11.60 -40.42 43.30
C HIS A 498 11.33 -40.23 41.81
N ILE A 499 12.26 -40.72 41.00
CA ILE A 499 12.07 -40.90 39.55
C ILE A 499 11.13 -42.08 39.37
N ILE A 500 10.12 -41.95 38.49
CA ILE A 500 9.43 -43.10 37.92
C ILE A 500 9.53 -43.02 36.39
N GLU A 501 10.26 -44.02 35.89
CA GLU A 501 10.46 -44.39 34.50
C GLU A 501 9.12 -44.74 33.83
N VAL A 502 8.82 -44.13 32.67
CA VAL A 502 7.56 -44.36 31.96
C VAL A 502 7.66 -45.65 31.15
N SER A 503 7.31 -46.77 31.78
CA SER A 503 7.06 -48.04 31.10
C SER A 503 5.72 -48.01 30.36
N ILE A 504 5.67 -48.62 29.19
CA ILE A 504 4.46 -48.76 28.37
C ILE A 504 3.67 -49.98 28.87
N GLY A 505 2.51 -49.76 29.51
CA GLY A 505 1.63 -50.85 29.92
C GLY A 505 0.37 -50.42 30.69
N ASP A 506 -0.77 -50.93 30.24
CA ASP A 506 -2.07 -51.08 30.91
C ASP A 506 -2.91 -49.84 31.30
N THR A 507 -4.13 -49.84 30.74
CA THR A 507 -5.17 -48.82 30.85
C THR A 507 -6.14 -49.07 32.01
N VAL A 508 -6.47 -48.03 32.79
CA VAL A 508 -7.69 -47.97 33.63
C VAL A 508 -8.33 -46.57 33.46
N PRO A 509 -9.66 -46.44 33.31
CA PRO A 509 -10.24 -45.30 32.58
C PRO A 509 -10.64 -44.10 33.46
N LEU A 510 -10.39 -42.89 32.95
CA LEU A 510 -11.08 -41.68 33.40
C LEU A 510 -12.51 -41.66 32.86
N GLN A 511 -13.51 -41.57 33.75
CA GLN A 511 -14.90 -41.32 33.35
C GLN A 511 -15.04 -39.91 32.79
N MET A 512 -15.06 -39.78 31.47
CA MET A 512 -15.18 -38.49 30.79
C MET A 512 -16.62 -38.23 30.33
N GLN A 513 -17.12 -37.02 30.59
CA GLN A 513 -18.52 -36.66 30.43
C GLN A 513 -18.94 -36.57 28.94
N ASN A 514 -20.08 -37.16 28.60
CA ASN A 514 -20.44 -37.65 27.27
C ASN A 514 -20.86 -36.56 26.24
N ARG A 515 -20.05 -35.51 26.04
CA ARG A 515 -20.29 -34.44 25.04
C ARG A 515 -19.10 -34.08 24.15
N TRP A 516 -17.90 -34.61 24.41
CA TRP A 516 -16.68 -34.25 23.66
C TRP A 516 -16.41 -35.12 22.42
N ASN A 517 -16.89 -36.38 22.40
CA ASN A 517 -16.56 -37.34 21.35
C ASN A 517 -17.08 -36.93 19.97
N THR A 518 -18.22 -36.25 19.87
CA THR A 518 -18.78 -35.84 18.56
C THR A 518 -17.95 -34.74 17.92
N CYS A 519 -17.48 -33.75 18.68
CA CYS A 519 -16.63 -32.68 18.15
C CYS A 519 -15.26 -33.20 17.71
N VAL A 520 -14.63 -34.06 18.52
CA VAL A 520 -13.34 -34.68 18.16
C VAL A 520 -13.47 -35.57 16.93
N ALA A 521 -14.55 -36.38 16.83
CA ALA A 521 -14.81 -37.19 15.64
C ALA A 521 -15.05 -36.35 14.38
N ILE A 522 -15.80 -35.24 14.47
CA ILE A 522 -16.01 -34.32 13.35
C ILE A 522 -14.67 -33.69 12.92
N ILE A 523 -13.82 -33.25 13.85
CA ILE A 523 -12.50 -32.69 13.55
C ILE A 523 -11.60 -33.74 12.86
N PHE A 524 -11.56 -34.97 13.37
CA PHE A 524 -10.79 -36.05 12.73
C PHE A 524 -11.30 -36.39 11.33
N ILE A 525 -12.61 -36.43 11.12
CA ILE A 525 -13.20 -36.64 9.78
C ILE A 525 -12.87 -35.46 8.85
N PHE A 526 -12.87 -34.22 9.35
CA PHE A 526 -12.47 -33.04 8.59
C PHE A 526 -10.98 -33.10 8.17
N LEU A 527 -10.09 -33.49 9.09
CA LEU A 527 -8.66 -33.66 8.82
C LEU A 527 -8.36 -34.81 7.85
N PHE A 528 -9.16 -35.89 7.91
CA PHE A 528 -9.03 -37.04 7.02
C PHE A 528 -9.56 -36.74 5.60
N LEU A 529 -10.68 -36.02 5.49
CA LEU A 529 -11.30 -35.66 4.19
C LEU A 529 -10.63 -34.46 3.49
N SER A 530 -9.97 -33.56 4.23
CA SER A 530 -9.23 -32.40 3.67
C SER A 530 -7.86 -32.77 3.08
N GLY A 531 -7.45 -34.03 3.13
CA GLY A 531 -6.15 -34.47 2.62
C GLY A 531 -4.95 -34.01 3.45
N ALA A 532 -5.15 -33.32 4.58
CA ALA A 532 -4.10 -32.83 5.46
C ALA A 532 -3.19 -33.96 5.98
N VAL A 533 -3.76 -35.15 6.24
CA VAL A 533 -2.99 -36.35 6.60
C VAL A 533 -2.01 -36.77 5.49
N LYS A 534 -2.39 -36.63 4.22
CA LYS A 534 -1.52 -36.95 3.08
C LYS A 534 -0.36 -35.96 2.96
N LYS A 535 -0.66 -34.65 3.06
CA LYS A 535 0.36 -33.59 3.06
C LYS A 535 1.33 -33.70 4.25
N TYR A 536 0.86 -34.08 5.44
CA TYR A 536 1.72 -34.30 6.60
C TYR A 536 2.65 -35.52 6.41
N VAL A 537 2.17 -36.59 5.77
CA VAL A 537 2.97 -37.79 5.42
C VAL A 537 3.96 -37.52 4.27
N GLU A 538 3.69 -36.56 3.40
CA GLU A 538 4.64 -36.07 2.38
C GLU A 538 5.72 -35.18 3.04
N TYR A 539 5.33 -34.17 3.84
CA TYR A 539 6.23 -33.30 4.61
C TYR A 539 7.21 -34.09 5.52
N THR A 540 6.71 -35.10 6.24
CA THR A 540 7.55 -35.95 7.12
C THR A 540 8.49 -36.90 6.37
N LYS A 541 8.33 -37.07 5.06
CA LYS A 541 9.32 -37.77 4.20
C LYS A 541 10.38 -36.82 3.65
N GLU A 542 10.03 -35.58 3.39
CA GLU A 542 10.98 -34.55 2.91
C GLU A 542 11.93 -34.07 4.00
N VAL A 543 11.46 -33.96 5.25
CA VAL A 543 12.30 -33.61 6.42
C VAL A 543 13.26 -34.75 6.84
N ALA A 544 13.18 -35.92 6.19
CA ALA A 544 13.95 -37.13 6.53
C ALA A 544 14.98 -37.54 5.44
N MET A 545 15.31 -36.64 4.50
CA MET A 545 16.36 -36.83 3.47
C MET A 545 17.36 -35.69 3.45
#